data_AF-Q389R8-F1
#
_entry.id   AF-Q389R8-F1
#
_cell.length_a   1.000
_cell.length_b   1.000
_cell.length_c   1.000
_cell.angle_alpha   90.00
_cell.angle_beta   90.00
_cell.angle_gamma   90.00
#
_symmetry.space_group_name_H-M   'P 1'
#
loop_
_entity.id
_entity.type
_entity.pdbx_description
1 polymer ?
#
loop_
_entity_poly.entity_id
_entity_poly.type
_entity_poly.pdbx_seq_one_letter_code
_entity_poly.pdbx_strand_id
1 'polypeptide(L)'
;MKELKELLDQIQQTTYSQLTSAAVKEVSSQLHTKGTSSSEIKHVLQGINERQQDTLMKVLYFCLDRDAKNSKTYLLWHAELHNITGTGSILRVMAEKNKNYDAQNKSNEKK
;
A
#
# COMPACT_ATOMS: atom_id res chain seq x y z
N MET A 1 3.49 -10.64 -17.70
CA MET A 1 2.92 -10.05 -16.47
C MET A 1 4.09 -9.49 -15.68
N LYS A 2 4.05 -8.21 -15.31
CA LYS A 2 5.16 -7.59 -14.54
C LYS A 2 5.29 -8.24 -13.17
N GLU A 3 6.47 -8.28 -12.58
CA GLU A 3 6.61 -8.77 -11.21
C GLU A 3 6.07 -7.75 -10.19
N LEU A 4 5.67 -8.20 -9.00
CA LEU A 4 5.16 -7.31 -7.93
C LEU A 4 6.15 -6.17 -7.64
N LYS A 5 7.45 -6.47 -7.59
CA LYS A 5 8.51 -5.47 -7.35
C LYS A 5 8.52 -4.36 -8.41
N GLU A 6 8.35 -4.71 -9.68
CA GLU A 6 8.33 -3.76 -10.80
C GLU A 6 7.09 -2.86 -10.78
N LEU A 7 5.96 -3.39 -10.28
CA LEU A 7 4.73 -2.62 -10.12
C LEU A 7 4.85 -1.65 -8.95
N LEU A 8 5.44 -2.08 -7.83
CA LEU A 8 5.71 -1.21 -6.68
C LEU A 8 6.68 -0.10 -7.07
N ASP A 9 7.72 -0.40 -7.85
CA ASP A 9 8.69 0.58 -8.32
C ASP A 9 8.05 1.68 -9.19
N GLN A 10 6.98 1.38 -9.93
CA GLN A 10 6.26 2.36 -10.75
C GLN A 10 5.47 3.37 -9.93
N ILE A 11 5.04 3.01 -8.72
CA ILE A 11 4.17 3.84 -7.88
C ILE A 11 4.86 4.33 -6.59
N GLN A 12 6.12 3.94 -6.36
CA GLN A 12 6.85 4.27 -5.13
C GLN A 12 7.02 5.79 -4.90
N GLN A 13 7.02 6.60 -5.96
CA GLN A 13 7.12 8.07 -5.88
C GLN A 13 5.75 8.75 -5.73
N THR A 14 4.66 8.02 -5.98
CA THR A 14 3.31 8.56 -5.91
C THR A 14 2.88 8.66 -4.45
N THR A 15 2.46 9.84 -4.00
CA THR A 15 1.94 10.01 -2.63
C THR A 15 0.57 9.33 -2.47
N TYR A 16 0.13 9.07 -1.23
CA TYR A 16 -1.17 8.46 -0.96
C TYR A 16 -2.34 9.15 -1.68
N SER A 17 -2.37 10.49 -1.71
CA SER A 17 -3.43 11.27 -2.35
C SER A 17 -3.40 11.21 -3.87
N GLN A 18 -2.25 10.93 -4.46
CA GLN A 18 -2.06 10.82 -5.91
C GLN A 18 -2.29 9.39 -6.43
N LEU A 19 -2.45 8.40 -5.55
CA LEU A 19 -2.75 7.03 -5.96
C LEU A 19 -4.13 6.98 -6.64
N THR A 20 -4.19 6.22 -7.73
CA THR A 20 -5.42 5.99 -8.49
C THR A 20 -5.76 4.52 -8.52
N SER A 21 -7.05 4.20 -8.65
CA SER A 21 -7.49 2.81 -8.81
C SER A 21 -6.83 2.11 -10.01
N ALA A 22 -6.52 2.86 -11.08
CA ALA A 22 -5.83 2.34 -12.25
C ALA A 22 -4.38 1.95 -11.95
N ALA A 23 -3.65 2.78 -11.18
CA ALA A 23 -2.25 2.51 -10.82
C ALA A 23 -2.12 1.30 -9.88
N VAL A 24 -3.07 1.11 -8.96
CA VAL A 24 -3.03 -0.01 -8.00
C VAL A 24 -3.65 -1.30 -8.53
N LYS A 25 -4.40 -1.26 -9.63
CA LYS A 25 -5.19 -2.40 -10.14
C LYS A 25 -4.35 -3.65 -10.36
N GLU A 26 -3.18 -3.49 -10.97
CA GLU A 26 -2.32 -4.63 -11.26
C GLU A 26 -1.67 -5.18 -9.98
N VAL A 27 -1.31 -4.29 -9.05
CA VAL A 27 -0.80 -4.69 -7.72
C VAL A 27 -1.88 -5.48 -6.99
N SER A 28 -3.09 -4.96 -6.87
CA SER A 28 -4.19 -5.63 -6.17
C SER A 28 -4.53 -6.98 -6.82
N SER A 29 -4.55 -7.07 -8.15
CA SER A 29 -4.70 -8.34 -8.87
C SER A 29 -3.65 -9.38 -8.46
N GLN A 30 -2.37 -8.98 -8.34
CA GLN A 30 -1.33 -9.88 -7.88
C GLN A 30 -1.47 -10.32 -6.43
N LEU A 31 -1.96 -9.44 -5.54
CA LEU A 31 -2.19 -9.83 -4.13
C LEU A 31 -3.21 -10.96 -4.02
N HIS A 32 -4.23 -10.98 -4.88
CA HIS A 32 -5.22 -12.05 -4.94
C HIS A 32 -4.66 -13.36 -5.50
N THR A 33 -3.81 -13.25 -6.52
CA THR A 33 -3.25 -14.44 -7.20
C THR A 33 -2.11 -15.08 -6.41
N LYS A 34 -1.26 -14.29 -5.73
CA LYS A 34 -0.02 -14.78 -5.09
C LYS A 34 -0.16 -15.09 -3.59
N GLY A 35 -1.13 -14.49 -2.90
CA GLY A 35 -1.20 -14.56 -1.44
C GLY A 35 -2.50 -15.19 -0.97
N THR A 36 -2.56 -16.52 -0.95
CA THR A 36 -3.69 -17.25 -0.36
C THR A 36 -3.38 -17.75 1.05
N SER A 37 -2.10 -17.79 1.42
CA SER A 37 -1.62 -18.22 2.73
C SER A 37 -0.55 -17.27 3.30
N SER A 38 -0.42 -17.28 4.64
CA SER A 38 0.61 -16.53 5.36
C SER A 38 2.04 -16.88 4.87
N SER A 39 2.32 -18.15 4.58
CA SER A 39 3.63 -18.61 4.12
C SER A 39 4.00 -18.07 2.73
N GLU A 40 3.05 -18.10 1.78
CA GLU A 40 3.28 -17.55 0.43
C GLU A 40 3.52 -16.04 0.50
N ILE A 41 2.73 -15.33 1.31
CA ILE A 41 2.88 -13.89 1.50
C ILE A 41 4.26 -13.57 2.07
N LYS A 42 4.69 -14.25 3.13
CA LYS A 42 6.03 -14.06 3.72
C LYS A 42 7.14 -14.24 2.68
N HIS A 43 7.04 -15.28 1.86
CA HIS A 43 8.03 -15.53 0.80
C HIS A 43 8.08 -14.38 -0.22
N VAL A 44 6.92 -13.85 -0.63
CA VAL A 44 6.86 -12.70 -1.53
C VAL A 44 7.44 -11.43 -0.86
N LEU A 45 7.11 -11.20 0.42
CA LEU A 45 7.58 -10.03 1.16
C LEU A 45 9.09 -10.02 1.41
N GLN A 46 9.71 -11.21 1.52
CA GLN A 46 11.16 -11.37 1.59
C GLN A 46 11.86 -10.99 0.26
N GLY A 47 11.14 -11.01 -0.86
CA GLY A 47 11.67 -10.69 -2.18
C GLY A 47 11.61 -9.20 -2.57
N ILE A 48 11.10 -8.33 -1.68
CA ILE A 48 10.97 -6.89 -1.92
C ILE A 48 11.74 -6.10 -0.86
N ASN A 49 12.29 -4.94 -1.26
CA ASN A 49 13.07 -4.07 -0.35
C ASN A 49 12.17 -3.21 0.56
N GLU A 50 12.76 -2.54 1.55
CA GLU A 50 12.03 -1.70 2.53
C GLU A 50 11.17 -0.61 1.88
N ARG A 51 11.66 0.02 0.81
CA ARG A 51 10.91 1.05 0.08
C ARG A 51 9.69 0.48 -0.64
N GLN A 52 9.82 -0.70 -1.21
CA GLN A 52 8.73 -1.43 -1.83
C GLN A 52 7.72 -1.93 -0.78
N GLN A 53 8.19 -2.35 0.39
CA GLN A 53 7.35 -2.71 1.53
C GLN A 53 6.49 -1.54 2.00
N ASP A 54 7.07 -0.35 2.17
CA ASP A 54 6.31 0.87 2.49
C ASP A 54 5.29 1.22 1.41
N THR A 55 5.68 1.08 0.15
CA THR A 55 4.79 1.30 -0.99
C THR A 55 3.63 0.30 -0.99
N LEU A 56 3.89 -0.96 -0.65
CA LEU A 56 2.86 -1.99 -0.51
C LEU A 56 1.91 -1.67 0.65
N MET A 57 2.43 -1.24 1.81
CA MET A 57 1.59 -0.81 2.93
C MET A 57 0.65 0.33 2.52
N LYS A 58 1.17 1.30 1.75
CA LYS A 58 0.38 2.41 1.18
C LYS A 58 -0.74 1.91 0.26
N VAL A 59 -0.44 0.96 -0.63
CA VAL A 59 -1.43 0.33 -1.51
C VAL A 59 -2.50 -0.42 -0.72
N LEU A 60 -2.11 -1.16 0.34
CA LEU A 60 -3.05 -1.90 1.17
C LEU A 60 -4.08 -0.98 1.83
N TYR A 61 -3.65 0.15 2.42
CA TYR A 61 -4.57 1.15 2.96
C TYR A 61 -5.44 1.77 1.87
N PHE A 62 -4.87 2.09 0.71
CA PHE A 62 -5.65 2.63 -0.42
C PHE A 62 -6.75 1.67 -0.89
N CYS A 63 -6.43 0.37 -0.98
CA CYS A 63 -7.36 -0.70 -1.34
C CYS A 63 -8.42 -0.91 -0.26
N LEU A 64 -8.04 -0.93 1.03
CA LEU A 64 -8.99 -1.07 2.14
C LEU A 64 -10.01 0.09 2.18
N ASP A 65 -9.59 1.31 1.84
CA ASP A 65 -10.48 2.48 1.77
C ASP A 65 -11.53 2.38 0.64
N ARG A 66 -11.32 1.53 -0.39
CA ARG A 66 -12.10 1.55 -1.65
C ARG A 66 -12.71 0.20 -2.06
N ASP A 67 -12.18 -0.90 -1.56
CA ASP A 67 -12.53 -2.25 -1.97
C ASP A 67 -12.71 -3.16 -0.74
N ALA A 68 -13.85 -2.98 -0.07
CA ALA A 68 -14.22 -3.77 1.09
C ALA A 68 -14.44 -5.25 0.77
N LYS A 69 -14.77 -5.61 -0.48
CA LYS A 69 -15.07 -6.99 -0.89
C LYS A 69 -13.86 -7.91 -0.73
N ASN A 70 -12.66 -7.37 -0.92
CA ASN A 70 -11.40 -8.08 -0.85
C ASN A 70 -10.60 -7.79 0.43
N SER A 71 -11.25 -7.17 1.42
CA SER A 71 -10.64 -6.77 2.69
C SER A 71 -9.91 -7.91 3.39
N LYS A 72 -10.42 -9.14 3.37
CA LYS A 72 -9.76 -10.32 3.98
C LYS A 72 -8.34 -10.53 3.42
N THR A 73 -8.18 -10.47 2.11
CA THR A 73 -6.88 -10.61 1.45
C THR A 73 -5.96 -9.47 1.85
N TYR A 74 -6.44 -8.22 1.77
CA TYR A 74 -5.64 -7.05 2.13
C TYR A 74 -5.21 -7.06 3.61
N LEU A 75 -6.09 -7.49 4.52
CA LEU A 75 -5.79 -7.60 5.95
C LEU A 75 -4.77 -8.71 6.23
N LEU A 76 -4.81 -9.83 5.50
CA LEU A 76 -3.80 -10.88 5.62
C LEU A 76 -2.42 -10.39 5.17
N TRP A 77 -2.35 -9.74 3.99
CA TRP A 77 -1.12 -9.11 3.51
C TRP A 77 -0.60 -8.03 4.46
N HIS A 78 -1.51 -7.20 5.00
CA HIS A 78 -1.17 -6.18 5.99
C HIS A 78 -0.57 -6.79 7.26
N ALA A 79 -1.17 -7.86 7.80
CA ALA A 79 -0.67 -8.51 9.01
C ALA A 79 0.76 -9.04 8.81
N GLU A 80 1.03 -9.71 7.70
CA GLU A 80 2.37 -10.24 7.43
C GLU A 80 3.40 -9.15 7.12
N LEU A 81 3.00 -8.10 6.42
CA LEU A 81 3.86 -6.95 6.18
C LEU A 81 4.21 -6.22 7.48
N HIS A 82 3.22 -6.02 8.35
CA HIS A 82 3.42 -5.43 9.67
C HIS A 82 4.36 -6.26 10.54
N ASN A 83 4.29 -7.60 10.48
CA ASN A 83 5.20 -8.48 11.20
C ASN A 83 6.68 -8.29 10.77
N ILE A 84 6.93 -7.88 9.53
CA ILE A 84 8.28 -7.67 8.98
C ILE A 84 8.76 -6.23 9.24
N THR A 85 7.92 -5.24 8.95
CA THR A 85 8.32 -3.81 9.00
C THR A 85 8.12 -3.16 10.36
N GLY A 86 7.33 -3.79 11.23
CA GLY A 86 6.77 -3.16 12.42
C GLY A 86 5.81 -2.01 12.09
N THR A 87 5.53 -1.18 13.09
CA THR A 87 4.57 -0.05 13.00
C THR A 87 5.07 1.11 12.14
N GLY A 88 6.37 1.17 11.82
CA GLY A 88 6.96 2.29 11.08
C GLY A 88 6.38 2.50 9.68
N SER A 89 6.08 1.41 8.96
CA SER A 89 5.47 1.48 7.62
C SER A 89 4.06 2.08 7.67
N ILE A 90 3.27 1.72 8.69
CA ILE A 90 1.94 2.28 8.95
C ILE A 90 2.04 3.78 9.23
N LEU A 91 2.95 4.19 10.12
CA LEU A 91 3.13 5.61 10.47
C LEU A 91 3.53 6.44 9.26
N ARG A 92 4.35 5.92 8.34
CA ARG A 92 4.70 6.60 7.09
C ARG A 92 3.49 6.81 6.18
N VAL A 93 2.60 5.82 6.06
CA VAL A 93 1.33 5.97 5.33
C VAL A 93 0.44 7.04 5.99
N MET A 94 0.29 6.99 7.31
CA MET A 94 -0.53 7.97 8.03
C MET A 94 0.04 9.39 7.96
N ALA A 95 1.37 9.54 8.01
CA ALA A 95 2.04 10.82 7.83
C ALA A 95 1.80 11.40 6.42
N GLU A 96 1.80 10.57 5.37
CA GLU A 96 1.41 11.01 4.03
C GLU A 96 -0.07 11.44 3.97
N LYS A 97 -0.98 10.68 4.58
CA LYS A 97 -2.41 11.03 4.64
C LYS A 97 -2.61 12.39 5.34
N ASN A 98 -1.93 12.61 6.47
CA ASN A 98 -2.06 13.83 7.27
C ASN A 98 -1.48 15.08 6.60
N LYS A 99 -0.34 14.97 5.89
CA LYS A 99 0.22 16.09 5.12
C LYS A 99 -0.79 16.68 4.12
N ASN A 100 -1.69 15.84 3.59
CA ASN A 100 -2.75 16.31 2.70
C ASN A 100 -3.86 17.07 3.46
N TYR A 101 -4.22 16.65 4.68
CA TYR A 101 -5.16 17.39 5.52
C TYR A 101 -4.63 18.79 5.87
N ASP A 102 -3.36 18.90 6.24
CA ASP A 102 -2.74 20.19 6.56
C ASP A 102 -2.65 21.11 5.32
N ALA A 103 -2.36 20.54 4.15
CA ALA A 103 -2.32 21.29 2.89
C ALA A 103 -3.70 21.79 2.45
N GLN A 104 -4.75 20.96 2.62
CA GLN A 104 -6.13 21.33 2.31
C GLN A 104 -6.64 22.45 3.24
N ASN A 105 -6.40 22.34 4.55
CA ASN A 105 -6.83 23.37 5.51
C ASN A 105 -6.16 24.73 5.26
N LYS A 106 -4.86 24.76 4.96
CA LYS A 106 -4.15 26.01 4.61
C LYS A 106 -4.64 26.68 3.33
N SER A 107 -5.24 25.93 2.40
CA SER A 107 -5.80 26.48 1.17
C SER A 107 -7.18 27.11 1.37
N ASN A 108 -7.94 26.66 2.37
CA ASN A 108 -9.26 27.20 2.71
C ASN A 108 -9.19 28.47 3.56
N GLU A 109 -8.11 28.68 4.32
CA GLU A 109 -7.88 29.92 5.08
C GLU A 109 -7.42 31.11 4.22
N LYS A 110 -7.10 30.89 2.94
CA LYS A 110 -6.61 31.91 2.01
C LYS A 110 -7.64 32.39 0.97
N LYS A 111 -8.91 32.05 1.12
CA LYS A 111 -10.03 32.55 0.31
C LYS A 111 -11.01 33.31 1.19
#